data_AF-A0A5A5R4K9-F1
#
_entry.id   AF-A0A5A5R4K9-F1
#
_cell.length_a   1.000
_cell.length_b   1.000
_cell.length_c   1.000
_cell.angle_alpha   90.00
_cell.angle_beta   90.00
_cell.angle_gamma   90.00
#
_symmetry.space_group_name_H-M   'P 1'
#
loop_
_entity.id
_entity.type
_entity.pdbx_description
1 polymer ?
#
loop_
_entity_poly.entity_id
_entity_poly.type
_entity_poly.pdbx_seq_one_letter_code
_entity_poly.pdbx_strand_id
1 'polypeptide(L)'
;MDWKSASSYYETRLSDVLNIQHFAVDLAKLPQAEVPSKLTEILLQEAIPANRQLERLRKREFRIAVVGLEKAGKSTFINAWLECDLLPAKGGRCTFTTTQIYSVKSESEQRLEVQTRSEEQFIHLLKELETGGAKEDLKTIRENEITLKQVRREGNLVIPFTRLEDIREQLKKYVADEKYAHAGLF
;
A
#
# COMPACT_ATOMS: atom_id res chain seq x y z
N MET A 1 -8.29 21.21 -18.85
CA MET A 1 -6.90 20.76 -18.77
C MET A 1 -6.94 19.25 -18.58
N ASP A 2 -6.28 18.48 -19.45
CA ASP A 2 -6.24 17.02 -19.28
C ASP A 2 -5.26 16.60 -18.18
N TRP A 3 -5.33 15.35 -17.73
CA TRP A 3 -4.52 14.86 -16.62
C TRP A 3 -3.02 14.88 -16.94
N LYS A 4 -2.65 14.66 -18.20
CA LYS A 4 -1.24 14.64 -18.63
C LYS A 4 -0.63 16.03 -18.52
N SER A 5 -1.35 17.03 -19.00
CA SER A 5 -0.95 18.43 -18.93
C SER A 5 -0.91 18.93 -17.49
N ALA A 6 -1.92 18.58 -16.68
CA ALA A 6 -1.93 18.93 -15.26
C ALA A 6 -0.77 18.26 -14.50
N SER A 7 -0.54 16.96 -14.71
CA SER A 7 0.54 16.22 -14.07
C SER A 7 1.91 16.81 -14.40
N SER A 8 2.17 17.09 -15.68
CA SER A 8 3.44 17.68 -16.13
C SER A 8 3.65 19.10 -15.58
N TYR A 9 2.58 19.90 -15.51
CA TYR A 9 2.61 21.22 -14.89
C TYR A 9 3.00 21.15 -13.41
N TYR A 10 2.33 20.30 -12.63
CA TYR A 10 2.62 20.14 -11.20
C TYR A 10 3.97 19.50 -10.95
N GLU A 11 4.41 18.57 -11.81
CA GLU A 11 5.75 17.97 -11.75
C GLU A 11 6.82 19.05 -11.86
N THR A 12 6.71 19.91 -12.88
CA THR A 12 7.64 21.03 -13.10
C THR A 12 7.63 21.98 -11.91
N ARG A 13 6.44 22.43 -11.48
CA ARG A 13 6.30 23.36 -10.34
C ARG A 13 6.89 22.81 -9.05
N LEU A 14 6.65 21.54 -8.75
CA LEU A 14 7.15 20.92 -7.53
C LEU A 14 8.66 20.67 -7.58
N SER A 15 9.19 20.34 -8.77
CA SER A 15 10.63 20.26 -9.01
C SER A 15 11.32 21.61 -8.78
N ASP A 16 10.74 22.70 -9.29
CA ASP A 16 11.28 24.05 -9.10
C ASP A 16 11.26 24.46 -7.62
N VAL A 17 10.17 24.18 -6.91
CA VAL A 17 10.06 24.46 -5.47
C VAL A 17 11.12 23.68 -4.67
N LEU A 18 11.34 22.41 -4.99
CA LEU A 18 12.37 21.60 -4.33
C LEU A 18 13.79 22.10 -4.65
N ASN A 19 14.04 22.58 -5.87
CA ASN A 19 15.31 23.21 -6.23
C ASN A 19 15.54 24.51 -5.43
N ILE A 20 14.53 25.38 -5.33
CA ILE A 20 14.59 26.60 -4.53
C ILE A 20 14.83 26.25 -3.06
N GLN A 21 14.14 25.23 -2.54
CA GLN A 21 14.31 24.74 -1.18
C GLN A 21 15.76 24.31 -0.93
N HIS A 22 16.37 23.58 -1.87
CA HIS A 22 17.76 23.13 -1.77
C HIS A 22 18.72 24.32 -1.67
N PHE A 23 18.58 25.31 -2.55
CA PHE A 23 19.38 26.53 -2.51
C PHE A 23 19.16 27.33 -1.21
N ALA A 24 17.92 27.40 -0.72
CA ALA A 24 17.60 28.07 0.54
C ALA A 24 18.28 27.38 1.73
N VAL A 25 18.31 26.04 1.76
CA VAL A 25 19.03 25.27 2.77
C VAL A 25 20.53 25.55 2.70
N ASP A 26 21.12 25.59 1.50
CA ASP A 26 22.55 25.83 1.34
C ASP A 26 22.95 27.26 1.73
N LEU A 27 22.14 28.26 1.38
CA LEU A 27 22.34 29.63 1.83
C LEU A 27 22.21 29.74 3.35
N ALA A 28 21.27 29.01 3.97
CA ALA A 28 21.09 29.00 5.42
C ALA A 28 22.29 28.38 6.17
N LYS A 29 23.14 27.59 5.51
CA LYS A 29 24.38 27.05 6.10
C LYS A 29 25.52 28.07 6.13
N LEU A 30 25.41 29.18 5.42
CA LEU A 30 26.45 30.21 5.41
C LEU A 30 26.52 30.89 6.79
N PRO A 31 27.73 31.10 7.36
CA PRO A 31 27.88 31.72 8.68
C PRO A 31 27.23 33.10 8.79
N GLN A 32 27.18 33.87 7.70
CA GLN A 32 26.62 35.22 7.67
C GLN A 32 25.09 35.25 7.52
N ALA A 33 24.44 34.11 7.26
CA ALA A 33 23.01 34.08 7.00
C ALA A 33 22.16 34.18 8.28
N GLU A 34 22.76 33.86 9.45
CA GLU A 34 22.13 33.94 10.78
C GLU A 34 20.75 33.26 10.86
N VAL A 35 20.51 32.23 10.03
CA VAL A 35 19.23 31.52 9.97
C VAL A 35 19.11 30.58 11.17
N PRO A 36 18.03 30.67 11.97
CA PRO A 36 17.80 29.73 13.07
C PRO A 36 17.74 28.28 12.58
N SER A 37 18.46 27.37 13.25
CA SER A 37 18.52 25.95 12.90
C SER A 37 17.13 25.30 12.78
N LYS A 38 16.20 25.70 13.65
CA LYS A 38 14.81 25.25 13.64
C LYS A 38 14.11 25.48 12.30
N LEU A 39 14.36 26.61 11.62
CA LEU A 39 13.73 26.88 10.32
C LEU A 39 14.29 25.98 9.23
N THR A 40 15.61 25.74 9.25
CA THR A 40 16.27 24.80 8.33
C THR A 40 15.76 23.37 8.56
N GLU A 41 15.58 22.96 9.82
CA GLU A 41 14.99 21.66 10.16
C GLU A 41 13.56 21.50 9.63
N ILE A 42 12.70 22.50 9.82
CA ILE A 42 11.33 22.50 9.26
C ILE A 42 11.40 22.35 7.75
N LEU A 43 12.26 23.13 7.08
CA LEU A 43 12.39 23.11 5.62
C LEU A 43 12.89 21.75 5.09
N LEU A 44 13.75 21.06 5.84
CA LEU A 44 14.18 19.69 5.53
C LEU A 44 13.06 18.67 5.75
N GLN A 45 12.26 18.82 6.82
CA GLN A 45 11.13 17.92 7.09
C GLN A 45 10.04 18.06 6.02
N GLU A 46 9.71 19.27 5.58
CA GLU A 46 8.72 19.52 4.53
C GLU A 46 9.17 19.03 3.14
N ALA A 47 10.49 18.93 2.90
CA ALA A 47 11.02 18.36 1.66
C ALA A 47 10.71 16.87 1.52
N ILE A 48 10.50 16.14 2.62
CA ILE A 48 10.20 14.70 2.60
C ILE A 48 8.85 14.39 1.90
N PRO A 49 7.70 14.94 2.36
CA PRO A 49 6.43 14.72 1.67
C PRO A 49 6.41 15.32 0.26
N ALA A 50 7.08 16.46 0.04
CA ALA A 50 7.18 17.08 -1.29
C ALA A 50 7.93 16.18 -2.30
N ASN A 51 9.08 15.61 -1.92
CA ASN A 51 9.81 14.65 -2.77
C ASN A 51 8.96 13.42 -3.05
N ARG A 52 8.26 12.88 -2.05
CA ARG A 52 7.34 11.74 -2.25
C ARG A 52 6.26 12.07 -3.28
N GLN A 53 5.71 13.28 -3.25
CA GLN A 53 4.69 13.71 -4.21
C GLN A 53 5.28 13.93 -5.62
N LEU A 54 6.50 14.47 -5.74
CA LEU A 54 7.19 14.63 -7.02
C LEU A 54 7.45 13.27 -7.68
N GLU A 55 7.91 12.29 -6.91
CA GLU A 55 8.12 10.93 -7.41
C GLU A 55 6.82 10.28 -7.91
N ARG A 56 5.68 10.54 -7.26
CA ARG A 56 4.37 10.07 -7.73
C ARG A 56 3.96 10.71 -9.06
N LEU A 57 4.21 12.01 -9.21
CA LEU A 57 3.94 12.75 -10.46
C LEU A 57 4.81 12.22 -11.61
N ARG A 58 6.10 12.00 -11.35
CA ARG A 58 7.06 11.42 -12.31
C ARG A 58 6.67 10.01 -12.75
N LYS A 59 6.24 9.18 -11.81
CA LYS A 59 5.74 7.82 -12.10
C LYS A 59 4.42 7.81 -12.84
N ARG A 60 3.71 8.95 -12.90
CA ARG A 60 2.37 9.08 -13.50
C ARG A 60 1.38 8.06 -12.92
N GLU A 61 1.54 7.74 -11.64
CA GLU A 61 0.68 6.79 -10.93
C GLU A 61 -0.57 7.48 -10.42
N PHE A 62 -1.74 7.02 -10.85
CA PHE A 62 -3.01 7.38 -10.23
C PHE A 62 -3.43 6.28 -9.27
N ARG A 63 -3.62 6.63 -7.99
CA ARG A 63 -4.03 5.68 -6.95
C ARG A 63 -5.48 5.91 -6.60
N ILE A 64 -6.28 4.86 -6.74
CA ILE A 64 -7.69 4.85 -6.32
C ILE A 64 -7.81 3.99 -5.07
N ALA A 65 -8.42 4.55 -4.03
CA ALA A 65 -8.78 3.81 -2.83
C ALA A 65 -10.28 3.46 -2.90
N VAL A 66 -10.61 2.16 -2.86
CA VAL A 66 -11.99 1.68 -2.80
C VAL A 66 -12.27 1.24 -1.37
N VAL A 67 -13.14 1.97 -0.68
CA VAL A 67 -13.51 1.73 0.73
C VAL A 67 -15.01 1.57 0.89
N GLY A 68 -15.43 0.85 1.93
CA GLY A 68 -16.84 0.59 2.20
C GLY A 68 -17.03 -0.61 3.13
N LEU A 69 -18.26 -0.79 3.62
CA LEU A 69 -18.61 -1.91 4.50
C LEU A 69 -18.41 -3.27 3.82
N GLU A 70 -18.27 -4.32 4.61
CA GLU A 70 -18.22 -5.69 4.10
C GLU A 70 -19.51 -6.02 3.36
N LYS A 71 -19.40 -6.87 2.33
CA LYS A 71 -20.52 -7.25 1.43
C LYS A 71 -21.16 -6.11 0.63
N ALA A 72 -20.61 -4.88 0.68
CA ALA A 72 -21.06 -3.76 -0.15
C ALA A 72 -20.67 -3.87 -1.65
N GLY A 73 -20.11 -5.00 -2.09
CA GLY A 73 -19.77 -5.24 -3.50
C GLY A 73 -18.43 -4.67 -3.98
N LYS A 74 -17.50 -4.30 -3.08
CA LYS A 74 -16.19 -3.72 -3.46
C LYS A 74 -15.40 -4.59 -4.44
N SER A 75 -15.25 -5.88 -4.16
CA SER A 75 -14.53 -6.82 -5.04
C SER A 75 -15.25 -7.00 -6.37
N THR A 76 -16.59 -7.04 -6.36
CA THR A 76 -17.43 -7.08 -7.57
C THR A 76 -17.23 -5.85 -8.44
N PHE A 77 -17.19 -4.65 -7.83
CA PHE A 77 -16.93 -3.41 -8.53
C PHE A 77 -15.54 -3.39 -9.19
N ILE A 78 -14.51 -3.81 -8.46
CA ILE A 78 -13.14 -3.87 -9.01
C ILE A 78 -13.06 -4.88 -10.16
N ASN A 79 -13.64 -6.07 -10.02
CA ASN A 79 -13.66 -7.07 -11.09
C ASN A 79 -14.39 -6.57 -12.34
N ALA A 80 -15.52 -5.87 -12.17
CA ALA A 80 -16.25 -5.27 -13.28
C ALA A 80 -15.45 -4.15 -13.94
N TRP A 81 -14.74 -3.31 -13.16
CA TRP A 81 -13.91 -2.23 -13.68
C TRP A 81 -12.68 -2.73 -14.44
N LEU A 82 -12.06 -3.81 -13.96
CA LEU A 82 -10.91 -4.44 -14.60
C LEU A 82 -11.32 -5.43 -15.71
N GLU A 83 -12.62 -5.65 -15.90
CA GLU A 83 -13.18 -6.64 -16.84
C GLU A 83 -12.59 -8.05 -16.65
N CYS A 84 -12.22 -8.40 -15.41
CA CYS A 84 -11.62 -9.70 -15.07
C CYS A 84 -12.04 -10.17 -13.65
N ASP A 85 -12.20 -11.48 -13.46
CA ASP A 85 -12.55 -12.09 -12.16
C ASP A 85 -11.30 -12.27 -11.28
N LEU A 86 -10.65 -11.15 -10.93
CA LEU A 86 -9.39 -11.15 -10.19
C LEU A 86 -9.58 -11.38 -8.69
N LEU A 87 -10.42 -10.57 -8.05
CA LEU A 87 -10.64 -10.64 -6.61
C LEU A 87 -11.74 -11.65 -6.27
N PRO A 88 -11.62 -12.43 -5.18
CA PRO A 88 -12.69 -13.30 -4.73
C PRO A 88 -13.99 -12.51 -4.48
N ALA A 89 -15.09 -12.91 -5.13
CA ALA A 89 -16.41 -12.32 -4.97
C ALA A 89 -17.44 -13.41 -4.59
N LYS A 90 -17.57 -13.70 -3.29
CA LYS A 90 -18.58 -14.61 -2.71
C LYS A 90 -19.46 -13.86 -1.70
N GLY A 91 -20.56 -14.47 -1.25
CA GLY A 91 -21.49 -13.85 -0.29
C GLY A 91 -20.96 -13.66 1.14
N GLY A 92 -19.77 -14.20 1.46
CA GLY A 92 -19.07 -14.03 2.74
C GLY A 92 -18.11 -12.83 2.76
N ARG A 93 -17.36 -12.65 3.85
CA ARG A 93 -16.21 -11.73 3.86
C ARG A 93 -15.17 -12.26 2.87
N CYS A 94 -14.77 -11.43 1.92
CA CYS A 94 -13.95 -11.86 0.78
C CYS A 94 -12.56 -11.21 0.73
N THR A 95 -12.28 -10.28 1.64
CA THR A 95 -11.04 -9.49 1.64
C THR A 95 -10.68 -9.16 3.08
N PHE A 96 -9.96 -10.09 3.71
CA PHE A 96 -9.44 -9.94 5.06
C PHE A 96 -8.13 -9.12 5.08
N THR A 97 -7.49 -9.00 3.91
CA THR A 97 -6.22 -8.30 3.70
C THR A 97 -6.42 -7.20 2.65
N THR A 98 -6.01 -5.95 2.92
CA THR A 98 -5.96 -4.92 1.86
C THR A 98 -5.15 -5.44 0.67
N THR A 99 -5.72 -5.32 -0.51
CA THR A 99 -5.11 -5.78 -1.75
C THR A 99 -4.78 -4.57 -2.61
N GLN A 100 -3.56 -4.54 -3.15
CA GLN A 100 -3.12 -3.51 -4.07
C GLN A 100 -2.95 -4.14 -5.46
N ILE A 101 -3.43 -3.44 -6.48
CA ILE A 101 -3.34 -3.87 -7.88
C ILE A 101 -2.51 -2.83 -8.61
N TYR A 102 -1.43 -3.28 -9.23
CA TYR A 102 -0.51 -2.45 -9.98
C TYR A 102 -0.49 -2.87 -11.45
N SER A 103 -0.49 -1.89 -12.35
CA SER A 103 -0.19 -2.13 -13.76
C SER A 103 1.31 -2.37 -13.93
N VAL A 104 1.67 -3.37 -14.71
CA VAL A 104 3.06 -3.64 -15.12
C VAL A 104 3.29 -3.23 -16.57
N LYS A 105 4.55 -2.97 -16.94
CA LYS A 105 4.89 -2.54 -18.32
C LYS A 105 4.91 -3.70 -19.31
N SER A 106 5.23 -4.89 -18.83
CA SER A 106 5.36 -6.11 -19.61
C SER A 106 4.71 -7.29 -18.89
N GLU A 107 4.20 -8.27 -19.65
CA GLU A 107 3.63 -9.50 -19.07
C GLU A 107 4.64 -10.27 -18.23
N SER A 108 5.93 -10.22 -18.57
CA SER A 108 7.02 -10.84 -17.79
C SER A 108 7.22 -10.26 -16.39
N GLU A 109 6.69 -9.07 -16.11
CA GLU A 109 6.77 -8.44 -14.79
C GLU A 109 5.59 -8.80 -13.88
N GLN A 110 4.60 -9.53 -14.39
CA GLN A 110 3.42 -9.96 -13.62
C GLN A 110 3.83 -10.88 -12.47
N ARG A 111 3.39 -10.52 -11.27
CA ARG A 111 3.65 -11.28 -10.05
C ARG A 111 2.63 -10.98 -8.97
N LEU A 112 2.33 -11.99 -8.17
CA LEU A 112 1.62 -11.86 -6.91
C LEU A 112 2.65 -11.71 -5.80
N GLU A 113 2.61 -10.58 -5.11
CA GLU A 113 3.43 -10.33 -3.91
C GLU A 113 2.55 -10.52 -2.67
N VAL A 114 2.96 -11.42 -1.78
CA VAL A 114 2.35 -11.59 -0.45
C VAL A 114 3.38 -11.12 0.56
N GLN A 115 3.12 -9.99 1.19
CA GLN A 115 3.92 -9.55 2.33
C GLN A 115 3.33 -10.14 3.60
N THR A 116 4.17 -10.50 4.57
CA THR A 116 3.73 -11.06 5.85
C THR A 116 4.12 -10.16 7.01
N ARG A 117 3.31 -10.17 8.06
CA ARG A 117 3.55 -9.34 9.26
C ARG A 117 4.72 -9.90 10.06
N SER A 118 5.63 -9.00 10.46
CA SER A 118 6.60 -9.29 11.52
C SER A 118 5.90 -9.59 12.85
N GLU A 119 6.64 -10.08 13.85
CA GLU A 119 6.07 -10.33 15.19
C GLU A 119 5.56 -9.05 15.83
N GLU A 120 6.34 -7.98 15.72
CA GLU A 120 5.98 -6.67 16.28
C GLU A 120 4.71 -6.12 15.62
N GLN A 121 4.61 -6.22 14.28
CA GLN A 121 3.45 -5.78 13.53
C GLN A 121 2.20 -6.60 13.85
N PHE A 122 2.36 -7.92 14.07
CA PHE A 122 1.26 -8.79 14.43
C PHE A 122 0.76 -8.52 15.86
N ILE A 123 1.66 -8.29 16.81
CA ILE A 123 1.31 -7.87 18.18
C ILE A 123 0.57 -6.53 18.15
N HIS A 124 1.01 -5.59 17.32
CA HIS A 124 0.32 -4.31 17.15
C HIS A 124 -1.12 -4.48 16.66
N LEU A 125 -1.32 -5.32 15.63
CA LEU A 125 -2.65 -5.65 15.12
C LEU A 125 -3.57 -6.22 16.21
N LEU A 126 -3.06 -7.16 17.02
CA LEU A 126 -3.84 -7.74 18.12
C LEU A 126 -4.32 -6.68 19.11
N LYS A 127 -3.43 -5.74 19.46
CA LYS A 127 -3.76 -4.63 20.36
C LYS A 127 -4.81 -3.67 19.75
N GLU A 128 -4.72 -3.39 18.46
CA GLU A 128 -5.72 -2.58 17.75
C GLU A 128 -7.09 -3.26 17.75
N LEU A 129 -7.13 -4.57 17.45
CA LEU A 129 -8.38 -5.35 17.45
C LEU A 129 -9.01 -5.44 18.84
N GLU A 130 -8.20 -5.58 19.89
CA GLU A 130 -8.66 -5.54 21.29
C GLU A 130 -9.26 -4.18 21.65
N THR A 131 -8.57 -3.09 21.28
CA THR A 131 -9.04 -1.72 21.53
C THR A 131 -10.32 -1.42 20.75
N GLY A 132 -10.44 -1.92 19.52
CA GLY A 132 -11.61 -1.78 18.66
C GLY A 132 -12.77 -2.73 18.99
N GLY A 133 -12.60 -3.66 19.93
CA GLY A 133 -13.64 -4.61 20.32
C GLY A 133 -13.98 -5.66 19.24
N ALA A 134 -13.04 -5.97 18.34
CA ALA A 134 -13.22 -6.87 17.21
C ALA A 134 -13.20 -8.36 17.63
N LYS A 135 -14.22 -8.77 18.40
CA LYS A 135 -14.28 -10.12 19.03
C LYS A 135 -14.24 -11.27 18.02
N GLU A 136 -14.85 -11.11 16.85
CA GLU A 136 -14.88 -12.14 15.80
C GLU A 136 -13.50 -12.33 15.15
N ASP A 137 -12.80 -11.25 14.81
CA ASP A 137 -11.42 -11.32 14.27
C ASP A 137 -10.47 -11.94 15.30
N LEU A 138 -10.56 -11.52 16.58
CA LEU A 138 -9.73 -12.07 17.65
C LEU A 138 -9.96 -13.58 17.87
N LYS A 139 -11.21 -14.03 17.79
CA LYS A 139 -11.56 -15.46 17.88
C LYS A 139 -10.94 -16.22 16.71
N THR A 140 -11.12 -15.73 15.49
CA THR A 140 -10.61 -16.35 14.26
C THR A 140 -9.09 -16.44 14.25
N ILE A 141 -8.40 -15.39 14.71
CA ILE A 141 -6.94 -15.39 14.84
C ILE A 141 -6.47 -16.45 15.84
N ARG A 142 -7.14 -16.57 16.99
CA ARG A 142 -6.80 -17.59 18.00
C ARG A 142 -7.01 -19.01 17.49
N GLU A 143 -8.11 -19.25 16.78
CA GLU A 143 -8.42 -20.56 16.20
C GLU A 143 -7.40 -20.99 15.13
N ASN A 144 -6.73 -20.03 14.47
CA ASN A 144 -5.79 -20.27 13.38
C ASN A 144 -4.34 -19.92 13.72
N GLU A 145 -4.00 -19.78 15.01
CA GLU A 145 -2.69 -19.27 15.45
C GLU A 145 -1.50 -20.06 14.87
N ILE A 146 -1.61 -21.39 14.81
CA ILE A 146 -0.56 -22.27 14.27
C ILE A 146 -0.31 -21.95 12.79
N THR A 147 -1.37 -21.87 12.00
CA THR A 147 -1.30 -21.57 10.57
C THR A 147 -0.74 -20.16 10.34
N LEU A 148 -1.19 -19.17 11.11
CA LEU A 148 -0.72 -17.80 11.01
C LEU A 148 0.77 -17.68 11.38
N LYS A 149 1.23 -18.38 12.43
CA LYS A 149 2.66 -18.46 12.77
C LYS A 149 3.47 -19.10 11.66
N GLN A 150 2.95 -20.14 11.01
CA GLN A 150 3.63 -20.76 9.88
C GLN A 150 3.78 -19.80 8.71
N VAL A 151 2.70 -19.13 8.28
CA VAL A 151 2.75 -18.14 7.19
C VAL A 151 3.74 -17.01 7.50
N ARG A 152 3.75 -16.51 8.75
CA ARG A 152 4.70 -15.48 9.18
C ARG A 152 6.15 -15.96 9.19
N ARG A 153 6.40 -17.25 9.44
CA ARG A 153 7.75 -17.87 9.33
C ARG A 153 8.17 -18.08 7.89
N GLU A 154 7.25 -18.41 6.99
CA GLU A 154 7.51 -18.55 5.56
C GLU A 154 7.92 -17.21 4.93
N GLY A 155 7.51 -16.08 5.53
CA GLY A 155 7.98 -14.75 5.17
C GLY A 155 7.28 -14.20 3.93
N ASN A 156 7.94 -13.28 3.22
CA ASN A 156 7.39 -12.68 2.01
C ASN A 156 7.48 -13.66 0.84
N LEU A 157 6.42 -13.71 0.03
CA LEU A 157 6.33 -14.58 -1.14
C LEU A 157 6.14 -13.75 -2.41
N VAL A 158 6.87 -14.12 -3.46
CA VAL A 158 6.71 -13.53 -4.80
C VAL A 158 6.45 -14.67 -5.77
N ILE A 159 5.30 -14.64 -6.43
CA ILE A 159 4.88 -15.66 -7.38
C ILE A 159 4.74 -15.02 -8.76
N PRO A 160 5.69 -15.23 -9.69
CA PRO A 160 5.51 -14.79 -11.07
C PRO A 160 4.37 -15.56 -11.73
N PHE A 161 3.62 -14.91 -12.60
CA PHE A 161 2.54 -15.56 -13.35
C PHE A 161 2.43 -14.99 -14.76
N THR A 162 1.75 -15.73 -15.64
CA THR A 162 1.46 -15.25 -17.01
C THR A 162 -0.03 -15.14 -17.24
N ARG A 163 -0.82 -15.96 -16.54
CA ARG A 163 -2.27 -15.94 -16.59
C ARG A 163 -2.84 -15.80 -15.19
N LEU A 164 -3.96 -15.10 -15.07
CA LEU A 164 -4.63 -14.92 -13.76
C LEU A 164 -5.09 -16.24 -13.15
N GLU A 165 -5.38 -17.24 -13.98
CA GLU A 165 -5.73 -18.59 -13.52
C GLU A 165 -4.62 -19.23 -12.68
N ASP A 166 -3.35 -18.91 -12.98
CA ASP A 166 -2.17 -19.50 -12.32
C ASP A 166 -2.07 -19.12 -10.83
N ILE A 167 -2.67 -17.97 -10.46
CA ILE A 167 -2.61 -17.41 -9.10
C ILE A 167 -3.95 -17.44 -8.37
N ARG A 168 -5.00 -18.00 -8.97
CA ARG A 168 -6.37 -17.91 -8.43
C ARG A 168 -6.49 -18.51 -7.03
N GLU A 169 -5.90 -19.67 -6.80
CA GLU A 169 -5.94 -20.32 -5.49
C GLU A 169 -5.08 -19.59 -4.45
N GLN A 170 -3.96 -18.99 -4.86
CA GLN A 170 -3.09 -18.21 -4.00
C GLN A 170 -3.76 -16.89 -3.61
N LEU A 171 -4.41 -16.20 -4.55
CA LEU A 171 -5.23 -15.02 -4.27
C LEU A 171 -6.34 -15.36 -3.27
N LYS A 172 -7.07 -16.44 -3.50
CA LYS A 172 -8.11 -16.90 -2.57
C LYS A 172 -7.56 -17.22 -1.18
N LYS A 173 -6.41 -17.92 -1.11
CA LYS A 173 -5.73 -18.27 0.14
C LYS A 173 -5.28 -17.02 0.92
N TYR A 174 -4.58 -16.08 0.30
CA TYR A 174 -3.97 -14.96 1.03
C TYR A 174 -4.87 -13.72 1.16
N VAL A 175 -5.95 -13.62 0.36
CA VAL A 175 -6.89 -12.49 0.39
C VAL A 175 -8.20 -12.84 1.12
N ALA A 176 -8.73 -14.05 0.93
CA ALA A 176 -10.09 -14.41 1.35
C ALA A 176 -10.17 -15.53 2.39
N ASP A 177 -9.12 -16.32 2.59
CA ASP A 177 -9.12 -17.40 3.58
C ASP A 177 -8.63 -16.87 4.94
N GLU A 178 -9.56 -16.82 5.89
CA GLU A 178 -9.33 -16.33 7.26
C GLU A 178 -8.20 -17.07 8.00
N LYS A 179 -7.90 -18.31 7.60
CA LYS A 179 -6.81 -19.11 8.18
C LYS A 179 -5.43 -18.56 7.88
N TYR A 180 -5.30 -17.81 6.79
CA TYR A 180 -4.02 -17.32 6.28
C TYR A 180 -3.97 -15.79 6.22
N ALA A 181 -5.09 -15.14 5.88
CA ALA A 181 -5.12 -13.73 5.51
C ALA A 181 -4.72 -12.77 6.65
N HIS A 182 -5.03 -13.08 7.91
CA HIS A 182 -4.62 -12.25 9.06
C HIS A 182 -3.10 -12.13 9.25
N ALA A 183 -2.30 -13.03 8.66
CA ALA A 183 -0.85 -12.96 8.68
C ALA A 183 -0.27 -12.03 7.59
N GLY A 184 -1.07 -11.65 6.58
CA GLY A 184 -0.63 -10.84 5.45
C GLY A 184 -0.49 -9.36 5.79
N LEU A 185 0.65 -8.77 5.46
CA LEU A 185 0.96 -7.33 5.53
C LEU A 185 0.79 -6.68 4.14
N PHE A 186 0.76 -5.36 4.08
CA PHE A 186 0.82 -4.56 2.86
C PHE A 186 2.24 -4.20 2.48
#